data_AF-A0A0L8HAJ6-F1
#
_entry.id   AF-A0A0L8HAJ6-F1
#
_cell.length_a   1.000
_cell.length_b   1.000
_cell.length_c   1.000
_cell.angle_alpha   90.00
_cell.angle_beta   90.00
_cell.angle_gamma   90.00
#
_symmetry.space_group_name_H-M   'P 1'
#
loop_
_entity.id
_entity.type
_entity.pdbx_description
1 polymer ?
#
loop_
_entity_poly.entity_id
_entity_poly.type
_entity_poly.pdbx_seq_one_letter_code
_entity_poly.pdbx_strand_id
1 'polypeptide(L)'
;MGADFSVLLVYTEVRWLSRGKVLNRVLQVREEIPILLEQGVTLKESLLRGNMQDDYFVTKVAYLTDFFFEVNSLNISLQGNLSMSHTVPDKVTAFKCITELCQKRVQDSDTTSFCQMTTILDSMPEAECSFHEEILAHLLAMNDAVEGYFPGLDDYCTDVWICRPFPVKDGAISDTDVSAKLEFLQMAVTALKTKACNRLVIVTDTRCCLSSTTPRFNVLMAAKQYQPSH
;
A
#
# COMPACT_ATOMS: atom_id res chain seq x y z
N MET A 1 11.65 18.42 25.88
CA MET A 1 10.89 17.18 25.65
C MET A 1 9.46 17.56 25.33
N GLY A 2 9.06 17.43 24.07
CA GLY A 2 7.69 17.67 23.63
C GLY A 2 7.39 16.64 22.57
N ALA A 3 6.59 15.63 22.91
CA ALA A 3 6.10 14.68 21.92
C ALA A 3 4.98 15.38 21.12
N ASP A 4 4.99 15.24 19.79
CA ASP A 4 4.01 15.84 18.87
C ASP A 4 2.57 15.31 19.05
N PHE A 5 2.37 14.34 19.95
CA PHE A 5 1.09 13.67 20.17
C PHE A 5 0.48 14.05 21.51
N SER A 6 -0.53 14.92 21.47
CA SER A 6 -1.31 15.35 22.64
C SER A 6 -2.45 14.40 23.01
N VAL A 7 -2.73 13.38 22.18
CA VAL A 7 -3.90 12.51 22.32
C VAL A 7 -3.53 11.03 22.24
N LEU A 8 -3.86 10.29 23.30
CA LEU A 8 -3.81 8.83 23.35
C LEU A 8 -4.80 8.25 22.33
N LEU A 9 -4.33 7.40 21.40
CA LEU A 9 -5.23 6.64 20.53
C LEU A 9 -5.91 5.56 21.37
N VAL A 10 -7.05 5.90 21.96
CA VAL A 10 -7.92 4.91 22.56
C VAL A 10 -8.58 4.12 21.43
N TYR A 11 -8.59 2.80 21.59
CA TYR A 11 -9.15 1.79 20.69
C TYR A 11 -10.41 2.27 19.95
N THR A 12 -10.34 2.33 18.62
CA THR A 12 -11.53 2.49 17.77
C THR A 12 -11.72 1.19 16.99
N GLU A 13 -12.97 0.75 16.88
CA GLU A 13 -13.43 -0.58 16.42
C GLU A 13 -12.98 -1.00 14.99
N VAL A 14 -12.15 -0.22 14.30
CA VAL A 14 -11.49 -0.63 13.06
C VAL A 14 -10.14 -1.28 13.40
N ARG A 15 -10.23 -2.58 13.69
CA ARG A 15 -9.32 -3.39 14.53
C ARG A 15 -7.85 -3.49 14.11
N TRP A 16 -7.49 -3.21 12.86
CA TRP A 16 -6.14 -3.40 12.34
C TRP A 16 -5.56 -2.09 11.74
N LEU A 17 -6.42 -1.19 11.25
CA LEU A 17 -6.14 0.25 11.01
C LEU A 17 -5.59 0.96 12.26
N SER A 18 -6.10 0.60 13.44
CA SER A 18 -5.59 1.12 14.72
C SER A 18 -4.26 0.49 15.13
N ARG A 19 -4.02 -0.80 14.81
CA ARG A 19 -2.80 -1.51 15.22
C ARG A 19 -1.55 -0.98 14.53
N GLY A 20 -1.58 -0.78 13.22
CA GLY A 20 -0.44 -0.19 12.50
C GLY A 20 -0.10 1.22 12.99
N LYS A 21 -1.13 2.05 13.22
CA LYS A 21 -0.95 3.40 13.76
C LYS A 21 -0.41 3.42 15.18
N VAL A 22 -0.84 2.48 16.03
CA VAL A 22 -0.33 2.33 17.39
C VAL A 22 1.15 1.91 17.36
N LEU A 23 1.52 0.92 16.55
CA LEU A 23 2.92 0.49 16.40
C LEU A 23 3.81 1.63 15.92
N ASN A 24 3.36 2.38 14.91
CA ASN A 24 4.10 3.54 14.41
C ASN A 24 4.36 4.58 15.52
N ARG A 25 3.33 4.91 16.32
CA ARG A 25 3.49 5.83 17.45
C ARG A 25 4.44 5.28 18.51
N VAL A 26 4.32 3.99 18.86
CA VAL A 26 5.22 3.34 19.82
C VAL A 26 6.67 3.46 19.35
N LEU A 27 6.93 3.30 18.06
CA LEU A 27 8.26 3.44 17.48
C LEU A 27 8.77 4.89 17.49
N GLN A 28 7.88 5.86 17.29
CA GLN A 28 8.21 7.29 17.34
C GLN A 28 8.56 7.76 18.76
N VAL A 29 7.89 7.22 19.79
CA VAL A 29 8.15 7.57 21.20
C VAL A 29 9.03 6.54 21.93
N ARG A 30 9.78 5.73 21.19
CA ARG A 30 10.51 4.58 21.76
C ARG A 30 11.54 4.96 22.82
N GLU A 31 12.13 6.15 22.73
CA GLU A 31 13.13 6.64 23.67
C GLU A 31 12.47 7.14 24.97
N GLU A 32 11.23 7.63 24.86
CA GLU A 32 10.45 8.15 25.98
C GLU A 32 9.76 7.03 26.78
N ILE A 33 9.43 5.89 26.14
CA ILE A 33 8.74 4.78 26.82
C ILE A 33 9.54 4.25 28.02
N PRO A 34 10.86 3.95 27.92
CA PRO A 34 11.64 3.50 29.06
C PRO A 34 11.72 4.51 30.21
N ILE A 35 11.70 5.81 29.89
CA ILE A 35 11.73 6.91 30.87
C ILE A 35 10.37 6.99 31.59
N LEU A 36 9.27 6.90 30.84
CA LEU A 36 7.93 6.94 31.39
C LEU A 36 7.64 5.72 32.28
N LEU A 37 8.21 4.56 31.93
CA LEU A 37 8.05 3.30 32.67
C LEU A 37 9.14 3.07 33.72
N GLU A 38 9.97 4.07 34.03
CA GLU A 38 11.06 3.94 35.01
C GLU A 38 10.54 3.60 36.42
N GLN A 39 9.34 4.07 36.76
CA GLN A 39 8.66 3.79 38.04
C GLN A 39 7.60 2.67 37.92
N GLY A 40 7.59 1.91 36.82
CA GLY A 40 6.60 0.88 36.56
C GLY A 40 6.49 -0.13 37.71
N VAL A 41 5.29 -0.31 38.23
CA VAL A 41 5.03 -1.18 39.40
C VAL A 41 4.68 -2.61 38.93
N THR A 42 4.28 -2.77 37.66
CA THR A 42 3.84 -4.05 37.12
C THR A 42 4.91 -4.77 36.32
N LEU A 43 4.86 -6.11 36.34
CA LEU A 43 5.75 -6.97 35.55
C LEU A 43 5.68 -6.67 34.04
N LYS A 44 4.51 -6.26 33.53
CA LYS A 44 4.31 -5.93 32.11
C LYS A 44 5.02 -4.65 31.71
N GLU A 45 4.99 -3.62 32.56
CA GLU A 45 5.70 -2.36 32.32
C GLU A 45 7.21 -2.56 32.37
N SER A 46 7.69 -3.34 33.33
CA SER A 46 9.10 -3.69 33.44
C SER A 46 9.60 -4.48 32.22
N LEU A 47 8.82 -5.46 31.74
CA LEU A 47 9.15 -6.23 30.54
C LEU A 47 9.14 -5.34 29.29
N LEU A 48 8.11 -4.51 29.11
CA LEU A 48 8.03 -3.60 27.97
C LEU A 48 9.20 -2.61 27.97
N ARG A 49 9.57 -2.07 29.14
CA ARG A 49 10.76 -1.22 29.29
C ARG A 49 12.03 -1.94 28.84
N GLY A 50 12.23 -3.18 29.28
CA GLY A 50 13.37 -4.00 28.86
C GLY A 50 13.39 -4.25 27.35
N ASN A 51 12.24 -4.62 26.79
CA ASN A 51 12.10 -4.87 25.35
C ASN A 51 12.33 -3.61 24.50
N MET A 52 11.89 -2.43 24.95
CA MET A 52 12.13 -1.18 24.20
C MET A 52 13.59 -0.71 24.25
N GLN A 53 14.41 -1.28 25.15
CA GLN A 53 15.86 -1.09 25.18
C GLN A 53 16.62 -2.14 24.36
N ASP A 54 15.93 -3.19 23.90
CA ASP A 54 16.49 -4.21 23.04
C ASP A 54 16.32 -3.80 21.57
N ASP A 55 17.44 -3.45 20.95
CA ASP A 55 17.53 -3.06 19.54
C ASP A 55 16.90 -4.09 18.59
N TYR A 56 17.01 -5.38 18.90
CA TYR A 56 16.42 -6.45 18.10
C TYR A 56 14.89 -6.45 18.20
N PHE A 57 14.34 -6.28 19.40
CA PHE A 57 12.90 -6.15 19.59
C PHE A 57 12.36 -4.89 18.89
N VAL A 58 13.05 -3.76 19.03
CA VAL A 58 12.68 -2.50 18.36
C VAL A 58 12.69 -2.67 16.84
N THR A 59 13.68 -3.38 16.30
CA THR A 59 13.76 -3.70 14.86
C THR A 59 12.58 -4.58 14.41
N LYS A 60 12.15 -5.58 15.21
CA LYS A 60 10.94 -6.36 14.93
C LYS A 60 9.68 -5.51 14.94
N VAL A 61 9.56 -4.57 15.88
CA VAL A 61 8.43 -3.62 15.94
C VAL A 61 8.42 -2.71 14.70
N ALA A 62 9.59 -2.29 14.23
CA ALA A 62 9.74 -1.49 13.02
C ALA A 62 9.29 -2.24 11.77
N TYR A 63 9.74 -3.48 11.60
CA TYR A 63 9.27 -4.37 10.54
C TYR A 63 7.74 -4.50 10.55
N LEU A 64 7.15 -4.79 11.71
CA LEU A 64 5.70 -4.92 11.84
C LEU A 64 4.99 -3.60 11.49
N THR A 65 5.58 -2.46 11.85
CA THR A 65 5.05 -1.14 11.50
C THR A 65 4.98 -0.94 9.99
N ASP A 66 6.06 -1.27 9.27
CA ASP A 66 6.12 -1.19 7.81
C ASP A 66 5.14 -2.17 7.14
N PHE A 67 5.09 -3.41 7.62
CA PHE A 67 4.13 -4.40 7.12
C PHE A 67 2.67 -3.95 7.31
N PHE A 68 2.31 -3.51 8.51
CA PHE A 68 0.95 -3.04 8.77
C PHE A 68 0.62 -1.75 8.02
N PHE A 69 1.60 -0.93 7.66
CA PHE A 69 1.40 0.21 6.77
C PHE A 69 0.92 -0.25 5.39
N GLU A 70 1.54 -1.27 4.80
CA GLU A 70 1.11 -1.81 3.49
C GLU A 70 -0.26 -2.48 3.55
N VAL A 71 -0.52 -3.30 4.58
CA VAL A 71 -1.86 -3.88 4.79
C VAL A 71 -2.92 -2.79 4.95
N ASN A 72 -2.56 -1.69 5.60
CA ASN A 72 -3.41 -0.52 5.76
C ASN A 72 -3.65 0.27 4.47
N SER A 73 -2.62 0.40 3.64
CA SER A 73 -2.76 0.95 2.30
C SER A 73 -3.78 0.15 1.47
N LEU A 74 -3.62 -1.18 1.44
CA LEU A 74 -4.55 -2.07 0.74
C LEU A 74 -5.97 -1.93 1.26
N ASN A 75 -6.20 -2.07 2.57
CA ASN A 75 -7.58 -2.04 3.03
C ASN A 75 -8.23 -0.67 2.85
N ILE A 76 -7.53 0.45 3.09
CA ILE A 76 -8.11 1.77 2.81
C ILE A 76 -8.53 1.84 1.35
N SER A 77 -7.72 1.28 0.44
CA SER A 77 -8.05 1.25 -0.98
C SER A 77 -9.25 0.34 -1.30
N LEU A 78 -9.46 -0.74 -0.53
CA LEU A 78 -10.65 -1.59 -0.64
C LEU A 78 -11.92 -0.90 -0.09
N GLN A 79 -11.80 -0.13 0.99
CA GLN A 79 -12.91 0.58 1.66
C GLN A 79 -13.36 1.88 0.95
N GLY A 80 -12.61 2.38 -0.03
CA GLY A 80 -12.93 3.63 -0.73
C GLY A 80 -14.27 3.59 -1.48
N ASN A 81 -14.98 4.73 -1.49
CA ASN A 81 -16.37 4.93 -1.98
C ASN A 81 -16.66 4.56 -3.47
N LEU A 82 -15.72 3.98 -4.21
CA LEU A 82 -15.83 3.65 -5.64
C LEU A 82 -14.96 2.43 -6.02
N SER A 83 -14.71 1.49 -5.10
CA SER A 83 -14.15 0.18 -5.49
C SER A 83 -15.20 -0.58 -6.32
N MET A 84 -15.27 -0.27 -7.61
CA MET A 84 -15.96 -1.14 -8.57
C MET A 84 -15.42 -2.55 -8.37
N SER A 85 -16.30 -3.56 -8.35
CA SER A 85 -15.96 -4.97 -8.11
C SER A 85 -14.72 -5.41 -8.91
N HIS A 86 -14.54 -4.86 -10.11
CA HIS A 86 -13.45 -5.16 -11.03
C HIS A 86 -12.07 -4.59 -10.63
N THR A 87 -12.01 -3.62 -9.70
CA THR A 87 -10.74 -3.01 -9.24
C THR A 87 -10.14 -3.70 -8.02
N VAL A 88 -10.92 -4.56 -7.34
CA VAL A 88 -10.46 -5.30 -6.16
C VAL A 88 -9.38 -6.31 -6.56
N PRO A 89 -9.52 -7.11 -7.63
CA PRO A 89 -8.46 -8.02 -8.07
C PRO A 89 -7.14 -7.28 -8.33
N ASP A 90 -7.17 -6.17 -9.06
CA ASP A 90 -5.96 -5.37 -9.35
C ASP A 90 -5.23 -4.90 -8.09
N LYS A 91 -5.98 -4.42 -7.09
CA LYS A 91 -5.41 -3.96 -5.82
C LYS A 91 -4.80 -5.09 -5.01
N VAL A 92 -5.48 -6.23 -4.97
CA VAL A 92 -5.00 -7.42 -4.24
C VAL A 92 -3.78 -8.02 -4.95
N THR A 93 -3.78 -8.10 -6.28
CA THR A 93 -2.64 -8.52 -7.09
C THR A 93 -1.45 -7.57 -6.89
N ALA A 94 -1.66 -6.27 -6.91
CA ALA A 94 -0.59 -5.30 -6.65
C ALA A 94 0.02 -5.47 -5.25
N PHE A 95 -0.80 -5.66 -4.22
CA PHE A 95 -0.32 -5.96 -2.87
C PHE A 95 0.47 -7.27 -2.79
N LYS A 96 0.04 -8.32 -3.51
CA LYS A 96 0.78 -9.59 -3.63
C LYS A 96 2.16 -9.35 -4.27
N CYS A 97 2.22 -8.59 -5.37
CA CYS A 97 3.48 -8.23 -6.02
C CYS A 97 4.42 -7.41 -5.10
N ILE A 98 3.88 -6.50 -4.28
CA ILE A 98 4.69 -5.77 -3.27
C ILE A 98 5.28 -6.76 -2.27
N THR A 99 4.46 -7.67 -1.76
CA THR A 99 4.88 -8.67 -0.76
C THR A 99 5.94 -9.63 -1.33
N GLU A 100 5.76 -10.11 -2.55
CA GLU A 100 6.72 -10.95 -3.27
C GLU A 100 8.03 -10.22 -3.59
N LEU A 101 7.96 -8.93 -3.95
CA LEU A 101 9.15 -8.11 -4.13
C LEU A 101 9.92 -7.99 -2.81
N CYS A 102 9.23 -7.70 -1.71
CA CYS A 102 9.84 -7.65 -0.39
C CYS A 102 10.50 -8.98 -0.01
N GLN A 103 9.87 -10.12 -0.31
CA GLN A 103 10.45 -11.46 -0.06
C GLN A 103 11.76 -11.68 -0.81
N LYS A 104 11.77 -11.43 -2.14
CA LYS A 104 12.98 -11.60 -2.96
C LYS A 104 14.15 -10.78 -2.41
N ARG A 105 13.86 -9.55 -1.96
CA ARG A 105 14.90 -8.66 -1.44
C ARG A 105 15.43 -9.09 -0.08
N VAL A 106 14.56 -9.57 0.81
CA VAL A 106 15.01 -10.14 2.08
C VAL A 106 15.86 -11.39 1.88
N GLN A 107 15.63 -12.18 0.82
CA GLN A 107 16.52 -13.30 0.44
C GLN A 107 17.91 -12.82 0.00
N ASP A 108 17.98 -11.66 -0.65
CA ASP A 108 19.23 -10.99 -1.04
C ASP A 108 19.87 -10.18 0.12
N SER A 109 19.39 -10.37 1.36
CA SER A 109 19.78 -9.62 2.56
C SER A 109 19.52 -8.11 2.48
N ASP A 110 18.64 -7.68 1.59
CA ASP A 110 18.27 -6.29 1.37
C ASP A 110 16.97 -5.94 2.10
N THR A 111 17.08 -5.08 3.11
CA THR A 111 15.98 -4.68 3.98
C THR A 111 15.29 -3.39 3.56
N THR A 112 15.80 -2.69 2.54
CA THR A 112 15.39 -1.31 2.21
C THR A 112 13.95 -1.18 1.71
N SER A 113 13.23 -2.29 1.50
CA SER A 113 11.77 -2.30 1.30
C SER A 113 10.99 -1.87 2.54
N PHE A 114 11.62 -1.92 3.72
CA PHE A 114 11.03 -1.64 5.03
C PHE A 114 11.69 -0.39 5.62
N CYS A 115 11.08 0.78 5.39
CA CYS A 115 11.73 2.06 5.68
C CYS A 115 12.05 2.25 7.18
N GLN A 116 11.14 1.89 8.08
CA GLN A 116 11.36 2.04 9.51
C GLN A 116 12.40 1.03 10.01
N MET A 117 12.35 -0.21 9.53
CA MET A 117 13.32 -1.24 9.87
C MET A 117 14.73 -0.87 9.42
N THR A 118 14.90 -0.44 8.17
CA THR A 118 16.19 0.00 7.63
C THR A 118 16.72 1.22 8.39
N THR A 119 15.87 2.19 8.72
CA THR A 119 16.28 3.37 9.51
C THR A 119 16.88 2.97 10.87
N ILE A 120 16.33 1.94 11.52
CA ILE A 120 16.82 1.44 12.80
C ILE A 120 18.12 0.64 12.61
N LEU A 121 18.19 -0.22 11.60
CA LEU A 121 19.41 -0.97 11.29
C LEU A 121 20.58 -0.04 10.91
N ASP A 122 20.34 1.00 10.12
CA ASP A 122 21.36 1.98 9.71
C ASP A 122 21.90 2.79 10.91
N SER A 123 21.11 2.94 11.97
CA SER A 123 21.56 3.59 13.20
C SER A 123 22.52 2.72 14.04
N MET A 124 22.69 1.44 13.67
CA MET A 124 23.52 0.45 14.34
C MET A 124 24.65 -0.01 13.40
N PRO A 125 25.89 0.49 13.56
CA PRO A 125 26.94 0.37 12.55
C PRO A 125 27.45 -1.06 12.23
N GLU A 126 26.93 -2.11 12.88
CA GLU A 126 27.29 -3.52 12.64
C GLU A 126 26.09 -4.47 12.74
N ALA A 127 24.85 -3.96 12.78
CA ALA A 127 23.68 -4.82 12.97
C ALA A 127 23.20 -5.42 11.65
N GLU A 128 23.34 -6.74 11.51
CA GLU A 128 22.63 -7.51 10.48
C GLU A 128 21.22 -7.91 10.96
N CYS A 129 20.30 -8.07 10.01
CA CYS A 129 18.97 -8.58 10.31
C CYS A 129 19.02 -10.07 10.67
N SER A 130 19.02 -10.37 11.97
CA SER A 130 19.12 -11.75 12.48
C SER A 130 17.80 -12.54 12.44
N PHE A 131 16.74 -11.99 11.84
CA PHE A 131 15.41 -12.63 11.73
C PHE A 131 14.84 -12.65 10.31
N HIS A 132 15.70 -12.64 9.29
CA HIS A 132 15.30 -12.71 7.89
C HIS A 132 14.39 -13.92 7.58
N GLU A 133 14.69 -15.10 8.14
CA GLU A 133 13.86 -16.31 7.96
C GLU A 133 12.43 -16.10 8.50
N GLU A 134 12.29 -15.42 9.65
CA GLU A 134 10.97 -15.10 10.23
C GLU A 134 10.18 -14.17 9.31
N ILE A 135 10.84 -13.17 8.72
CA ILE A 135 10.23 -12.25 7.75
C ILE A 135 9.74 -13.03 6.53
N LEU A 136 10.59 -13.88 5.94
CA LEU A 136 10.24 -14.67 4.77
C LEU A 136 9.04 -15.59 5.04
N ALA A 137 9.07 -16.31 6.16
CA ALA A 137 7.97 -17.18 6.58
C ALA A 137 6.67 -16.40 6.79
N HIS A 138 6.74 -15.22 7.42
CA HIS A 138 5.57 -14.37 7.66
C HIS A 138 4.96 -13.83 6.35
N LEU A 139 5.78 -13.31 5.44
CA LEU A 139 5.31 -12.82 4.14
C LEU A 139 4.73 -13.95 3.28
N LEU A 140 5.27 -15.16 3.38
CA LEU A 140 4.77 -16.33 2.65
C LEU A 140 3.40 -16.75 3.18
N ALA A 141 3.28 -16.88 4.50
CA ALA A 141 2.00 -17.16 5.14
C ALA A 141 0.94 -16.09 4.83
N MET A 142 1.34 -14.81 4.69
CA MET A 142 0.44 -13.74 4.28
C MET A 142 -0.02 -13.91 2.83
N ASN A 143 0.88 -14.20 1.90
CA ASN A 143 0.54 -14.44 0.50
C ASN A 143 -0.42 -15.64 0.36
N ASP A 144 -0.15 -16.74 1.05
CA ASP A 144 -1.03 -17.92 1.08
C ASP A 144 -2.42 -17.57 1.64
N ALA A 145 -2.48 -16.77 2.70
CA ALA A 145 -3.74 -16.32 3.27
C ALA A 145 -4.52 -15.42 2.29
N VAL A 146 -3.85 -14.49 1.60
CA VAL A 146 -4.48 -13.64 0.58
C VAL A 146 -5.06 -14.48 -0.54
N GLU A 147 -4.33 -15.49 -1.01
CA GLU A 147 -4.79 -16.41 -2.06
C GLU A 147 -6.00 -17.25 -1.62
N GLY A 148 -6.01 -17.70 -0.35
CA GLY A 148 -7.16 -18.38 0.24
C GLY A 148 -8.40 -17.50 0.38
N TYR A 149 -8.24 -16.20 0.68
CA TYR A 149 -9.35 -15.24 0.80
C TYR A 149 -9.87 -14.73 -0.54
N PHE A 150 -9.00 -14.64 -1.56
CA PHE A 150 -9.33 -14.16 -2.90
C PHE A 150 -8.99 -15.23 -3.95
N PRO A 151 -9.75 -16.34 -4.03
CA PRO A 151 -9.50 -17.38 -5.02
C PRO A 151 -9.78 -16.87 -6.43
N GLY A 152 -9.00 -17.34 -7.41
CA GLY A 152 -9.21 -17.05 -8.82
C GLY A 152 -8.97 -15.60 -9.21
N LEU A 153 -8.02 -14.89 -8.56
CA LEU A 153 -7.63 -13.53 -8.94
C LEU A 153 -7.32 -13.39 -10.44
N ASP A 154 -6.79 -14.45 -11.06
CA ASP A 154 -6.47 -14.50 -12.49
C ASP A 154 -7.72 -14.65 -13.39
N ASP A 155 -8.83 -15.18 -12.85
CA ASP A 155 -10.07 -15.43 -13.60
C ASP A 155 -10.90 -14.16 -13.81
N TYR A 156 -10.63 -13.08 -13.07
CA TYR A 156 -11.31 -11.79 -13.22
C TYR A 156 -10.87 -10.99 -14.48
N CYS A 157 -10.00 -11.57 -15.31
CA CYS A 157 -9.43 -10.98 -16.53
C CYS A 157 -10.32 -11.06 -17.79
N THR A 158 -11.65 -11.11 -17.70
CA THR A 158 -12.49 -11.15 -18.92
C THR A 158 -12.49 -9.82 -19.69
N ASP A 159 -12.21 -8.69 -19.02
CA ASP A 159 -12.22 -7.34 -19.61
C ASP A 159 -10.95 -6.54 -19.27
N VAL A 160 -9.78 -7.15 -19.46
CA VAL A 160 -8.46 -6.54 -19.18
C VAL A 160 -8.31 -5.16 -19.82
N TRP A 161 -8.83 -4.94 -21.02
CA TRP A 161 -8.72 -3.64 -21.70
C TRP A 161 -9.57 -2.52 -21.06
N ILE A 162 -10.68 -2.88 -20.38
CA ILE A 162 -11.54 -1.92 -19.68
C ILE A 162 -10.90 -1.51 -18.36
N CYS A 163 -10.31 -2.48 -17.64
CA CYS A 163 -9.69 -2.25 -16.34
C CYS A 163 -8.24 -1.73 -16.48
N ARG A 164 -7.53 -2.18 -17.50
CA ARG A 164 -6.12 -1.89 -17.82
C ARG A 164 -5.99 -1.44 -19.29
N PRO A 165 -6.41 -0.21 -19.64
CA PRO A 165 -6.25 0.32 -21.00
C PRO A 165 -4.78 0.41 -21.44
N PHE A 166 -3.85 0.39 -20.48
CA PHE A 166 -2.41 0.35 -20.71
C PHE A 166 -1.79 -0.79 -19.90
N PRO A 167 -1.75 -2.03 -20.42
CA PRO A 167 -1.11 -3.14 -19.73
C PRO A 167 0.40 -2.90 -19.67
N VAL A 168 0.93 -2.71 -18.47
CA VAL A 168 2.36 -2.66 -18.23
C VAL A 168 2.88 -4.10 -18.25
N LYS A 169 3.88 -4.36 -19.10
CA LYS A 169 4.52 -5.68 -19.17
C LYS A 169 5.27 -5.95 -17.86
N ASP A 170 5.22 -7.19 -17.40
CA ASP A 170 6.01 -7.63 -16.26
C ASP A 170 7.50 -7.39 -16.54
N GLY A 171 8.20 -6.70 -15.63
CA GLY A 171 9.59 -6.24 -15.83
C GLY A 171 9.77 -4.90 -16.56
N ALA A 172 8.73 -4.10 -16.75
CA ALA A 172 8.87 -2.74 -17.30
C ALA A 172 9.70 -1.80 -16.40
N ILE A 173 9.72 -2.06 -15.09
CA ILE A 173 10.58 -1.38 -14.11
C ILE A 173 11.52 -2.44 -13.56
N SER A 174 12.84 -2.20 -13.65
CA SER A 174 13.83 -3.13 -13.11
C SER A 174 13.77 -3.17 -11.59
N ASP A 175 14.04 -4.34 -11.03
CA ASP A 175 14.06 -4.57 -9.58
C ASP A 175 15.18 -3.78 -8.88
N THR A 176 16.08 -3.17 -9.65
CA THR A 176 17.15 -2.28 -9.18
C THR A 176 16.65 -0.89 -8.78
N ASP A 177 15.55 -0.38 -9.36
CA ASP A 177 14.96 0.92 -9.01
C ASP A 177 13.76 0.72 -8.08
N VAL A 178 14.11 0.47 -6.82
CA VAL A 178 13.20 0.00 -5.77
C VAL A 178 12.13 1.03 -5.44
N SER A 179 12.52 2.30 -5.30
CA SER A 179 11.58 3.38 -5.00
C SER A 179 10.57 3.50 -6.13
N ALA A 180 11.03 3.51 -7.38
CA ALA A 180 10.14 3.59 -8.54
C ALA A 180 9.22 2.37 -8.66
N LYS A 181 9.72 1.16 -8.39
CA LYS A 181 8.92 -0.08 -8.46
C LYS A 181 7.88 -0.16 -7.35
N LEU A 182 8.24 0.17 -6.11
CA LEU A 182 7.30 0.25 -4.99
C LEU A 182 6.27 1.36 -5.20
N GLU A 183 6.68 2.56 -5.62
CA GLU A 183 5.76 3.66 -5.93
C GLU A 183 4.77 3.28 -7.03
N PHE A 184 5.24 2.60 -8.09
CA PHE A 184 4.39 2.13 -9.17
C PHE A 184 3.36 1.10 -8.69
N LEU A 185 3.80 0.09 -7.93
CA LEU A 185 2.90 -0.91 -7.36
C LEU A 185 1.92 -0.26 -6.36
N GLN A 186 2.39 0.69 -5.56
CA GLN A 186 1.57 1.41 -4.59
C GLN A 186 0.56 2.34 -5.27
N MET A 187 0.90 2.89 -6.44
CA MET A 187 -0.06 3.58 -7.29
C MET A 187 -1.19 2.65 -7.73
N ALA A 188 -0.91 1.39 -8.08
CA ALA A 188 -1.96 0.43 -8.43
C ALA A 188 -2.87 0.09 -7.23
N VAL A 189 -2.30 0.01 -6.02
CA VAL A 189 -3.06 -0.15 -4.78
C VAL A 189 -3.95 1.08 -4.51
N THR A 190 -3.43 2.30 -4.69
CA THR A 190 -4.08 3.55 -4.25
C THR A 190 -4.91 4.27 -5.32
N ALA A 191 -4.66 4.03 -6.61
CA ALA A 191 -5.23 4.81 -7.72
C ALA A 191 -5.74 3.96 -8.89
N LEU A 192 -7.07 3.94 -9.00
CA LEU A 192 -7.78 4.26 -10.25
C LEU A 192 -8.74 5.42 -9.98
N LYS A 193 -8.20 6.55 -9.49
CA LYS A 193 -8.93 7.84 -9.53
C LYS A 193 -8.63 8.54 -10.85
N THR A 194 -8.95 7.92 -11.98
CA THR A 194 -9.07 8.72 -13.20
C THR A 194 -10.23 9.68 -12.99
N LYS A 195 -10.01 10.98 -13.22
CA LYS A 195 -11.06 12.02 -13.26
C LYS A 195 -12.25 11.63 -14.17
N ALA A 196 -12.05 10.67 -15.07
CA ALA A 196 -13.08 10.03 -15.88
C ALA A 196 -14.01 9.10 -15.08
N CYS A 197 -13.51 8.24 -14.18
CA CYS A 197 -14.34 7.32 -13.38
C CYS A 197 -15.24 8.07 -12.37
N ASN A 198 -14.75 9.15 -11.76
CA ASN A 198 -15.58 9.96 -10.85
C ASN A 198 -16.67 10.77 -11.56
N ARG A 199 -16.60 10.92 -12.90
CA ARG A 199 -17.63 11.56 -13.73
C ARG A 199 -18.62 10.57 -14.33
N LEU A 200 -18.36 9.26 -14.23
CA LEU A 200 -19.31 8.23 -14.61
C LEU A 200 -20.40 8.14 -13.54
N VAL A 201 -21.32 9.10 -13.61
CA VAL A 201 -22.65 8.92 -13.05
C VAL A 201 -23.30 7.80 -13.87
N ILE A 202 -23.35 6.59 -13.29
CA ILE A 202 -23.97 5.40 -13.92
C ILE A 202 -25.48 5.61 -14.15
N VAL A 203 -26.05 6.67 -13.60
CA VAL A 203 -27.41 7.09 -13.88
C VAL A 203 -27.38 8.01 -15.11
N THR A 204 -27.71 7.43 -16.27
CA THR A 204 -27.99 8.08 -17.58
C THR A 204 -26.90 8.24 -18.63
N ASP A 205 -26.04 7.25 -18.90
CA ASP A 205 -25.37 7.24 -20.22
C ASP A 205 -25.14 5.86 -20.85
N THR A 206 -26.23 5.12 -21.04
CA THR A 206 -26.31 4.03 -22.03
C THR A 206 -27.00 4.49 -23.32
N ARG A 207 -26.69 5.71 -23.80
CA ARG A 207 -27.16 6.17 -25.11
C ARG A 207 -26.02 6.44 -26.08
N CYS A 208 -25.23 5.41 -26.36
CA CYS A 208 -24.83 5.17 -27.74
C CYS A 208 -25.87 4.28 -28.41
N CYS A 209 -27.10 4.79 -28.54
CA CYS A 209 -27.91 4.39 -29.67
C CYS A 209 -27.18 4.93 -30.91
N LEU A 210 -26.58 4.03 -31.69
CA LEU A 210 -26.23 4.28 -33.07
C LEU A 210 -27.51 4.75 -33.78
N SER A 211 -27.72 6.06 -33.83
CA SER A 211 -28.83 6.62 -34.61
C SER A 211 -28.59 6.23 -36.06
N SER A 212 -29.61 5.75 -36.75
CA SER A 212 -29.57 5.47 -38.20
C SER A 212 -29.45 6.74 -39.06
N THR A 213 -29.35 7.91 -38.45
CA THR A 213 -29.16 9.19 -39.14
C THR A 213 -27.71 9.31 -39.60
N THR A 214 -27.51 9.37 -40.92
CA THR A 214 -26.20 9.60 -41.53
C THR A 214 -25.67 11.00 -41.18
N PRO A 215 -24.44 11.13 -40.65
CA PRO A 215 -23.88 12.43 -40.28
C PRO A 215 -23.68 13.32 -41.52
N ARG A 216 -24.12 14.58 -41.44
CA ARG A 216 -24.01 15.57 -42.54
C ARG A 216 -22.63 16.23 -42.57
N PHE A 217 -21.57 15.45 -42.78
CA PHE A 217 -20.18 15.92 -42.81
C PHE A 217 -19.93 17.06 -43.80
N ASN A 218 -20.66 17.07 -44.91
CA ASN A 218 -20.53 18.11 -45.95
C ASN A 218 -20.87 19.51 -45.42
N VAL A 219 -21.81 19.62 -44.46
CA VAL A 219 -22.19 20.91 -43.84
C VAL A 219 -21.10 21.40 -42.88
N LEU A 220 -20.51 20.49 -42.11
CA LEU A 220 -19.42 20.79 -41.17
C LEU A 220 -18.14 21.22 -41.91
N MET A 221 -17.85 20.58 -43.04
CA MET A 221 -16.69 20.94 -43.87
C MET A 221 -16.87 22.29 -44.57
N ALA A 222 -18.10 22.67 -44.93
CA ALA A 222 -18.43 23.97 -45.51
C ALA A 222 -18.35 25.11 -44.48
N ALA A 223 -18.50 24.83 -43.19
CA ALA A 223 -18.48 25.82 -42.11
C ALA A 223 -17.06 26.20 -41.63
N LYS A 224 -15.99 25.79 -42.33
CA LYS A 224 -14.60 26.18 -41.99
C LYS A 224 -14.37 27.68 -42.23
N GLN A 225 -14.76 28.52 -41.27
CA GLN A 225 -14.15 29.84 -41.11
C GLN A 225 -12.79 29.66 -40.44
N TYR A 226 -11.74 29.79 -41.25
CA TYR A 226 -10.38 30.00 -40.78
C TYR A 226 -10.35 31.32 -40.00
N GLN A 227 -10.13 31.28 -38.69
CA GLN A 227 -9.78 32.50 -37.96
C GLN A 227 -8.28 32.75 -38.15
N PRO A 228 -7.86 33.86 -38.77
CA PRO A 228 -6.45 34.23 -38.80
C PRO A 228 -6.08 34.72 -37.39
N SER A 229 -5.14 34.03 -36.75
CA SER A 229 -4.47 34.51 -35.55
C SER A 229 -3.65 35.75 -35.88
N HIS A 230 -3.94 36.85 -35.19
CA HIS A 230 -3.15 38.08 -35.16
C HIS A 230 -1.83 37.88 -34.41
#